data_AF-A0ABD2WWG7-F1
#
_entry.id   AF-A0ABD2WWG7-F1
#
_cell.length_a   1.000
_cell.length_b   1.000
_cell.length_c   1.000
_cell.angle_alpha   90.00
_cell.angle_beta   90.00
_cell.angle_gamma   90.00
#
_symmetry.space_group_name_H-M   'P 1'
#
loop_
_entity.id
_entity.type
_entity.pdbx_description
1 polymer ?
#
loop_
_entity_poly.entity_id
_entity_poly.type
_entity_poly.pdbx_seq_one_letter_code
_entity_poly.pdbx_strand_id
1 'polypeptide(L)'
;MQMEADTVRKKYQAVKASFKSDACLYSCCLDELEKSIREQDNEIERLQKVKMEAIELRETTKETLTKQELEAFQKSKERESIIQEYRTRVEDRKIELERLERLIFPAAQRQIVRGDDLDTGRKSRTLGSARGTGTAPPQSEIDRLEEIFVKLRNATGVSQTSQVLDRFLAQRATREKLKRMQTSTEAEKVQLEKHRQQLTAEIEMLKFAETKDADQLVYMIIQVPSLKNRKKEGNLFRHFFQKCR
;
A
#
# COMPACT_ATOMS: atom_id res chain seq x y z
N MET A 1 -63.74 -66.20 -30.49
CA MET A 1 -63.73 -65.58 -29.15
C MET A 1 -62.42 -65.80 -28.38
N GLN A 2 -61.91 -67.01 -28.15
CA GLN A 2 -60.65 -67.23 -27.40
C GLN A 2 -59.42 -66.52 -28.01
N MET A 3 -59.21 -66.62 -29.33
CA MET A 3 -58.06 -66.02 -30.02
C MET A 3 -58.02 -64.49 -29.96
N GLU A 4 -59.17 -63.83 -30.00
CA GLU A 4 -59.25 -62.36 -29.92
C GLU A 4 -58.93 -61.89 -28.51
N ALA A 5 -59.45 -62.56 -27.48
CA ALA A 5 -59.15 -62.27 -26.09
C ALA A 5 -57.65 -62.42 -25.77
N ASP A 6 -57.00 -63.45 -26.31
CA ASP A 6 -55.56 -63.65 -26.13
C ASP A 6 -54.74 -62.61 -26.90
N THR A 7 -55.19 -62.18 -28.07
CA THR A 7 -54.54 -61.11 -28.85
C THR A 7 -54.62 -59.77 -28.13
N VAL A 8 -55.78 -59.44 -27.56
CA VAL A 8 -55.97 -58.23 -26.74
C VAL A 8 -55.09 -58.29 -25.49
N ARG A 9 -55.02 -59.44 -24.81
CA ARG A 9 -54.17 -59.62 -23.62
C ARG A 9 -52.69 -59.41 -23.96
N LYS A 10 -52.20 -59.99 -25.06
CA LYS A 10 -50.81 -59.81 -25.53
C LYS A 10 -50.49 -58.35 -25.85
N LYS A 11 -51.39 -57.65 -26.54
CA LYS A 11 -51.23 -56.20 -26.83
C LYS A 11 -51.17 -55.39 -25.54
N TYR A 12 -52.05 -55.64 -24.59
CA TYR A 12 -52.08 -54.92 -23.32
C TYR A 12 -50.81 -55.20 -22.47
N GLN A 13 -50.32 -56.44 -22.48
CA GLN A 13 -49.04 -56.79 -21.84
C GLN A 13 -47.85 -56.08 -22.49
N ALA A 14 -47.81 -56.00 -23.82
CA ALA A 14 -46.76 -55.27 -24.54
C ALA A 14 -46.77 -53.77 -24.20
N VAL A 15 -47.95 -53.13 -24.21
CA VAL A 15 -48.10 -51.71 -23.81
C VAL A 15 -47.71 -51.50 -22.33
N LYS A 16 -48.10 -52.42 -21.44
CA LYS A 16 -47.69 -52.35 -20.03
C LYS A 16 -46.18 -52.48 -19.86
N ALA A 17 -45.53 -53.33 -20.66
CA ALA A 17 -44.08 -53.49 -20.64
C ALA A 17 -43.37 -52.24 -21.16
N SER A 18 -43.86 -51.62 -22.25
CA SER A 18 -43.28 -50.38 -22.77
C SER A 18 -43.40 -49.25 -21.76
N PHE A 19 -44.57 -49.03 -21.14
CA PHE A 19 -44.72 -47.99 -20.12
C PHE A 19 -43.83 -48.17 -18.91
N LYS A 20 -43.56 -49.42 -18.50
CA LYS A 20 -42.59 -49.68 -17.42
C LYS A 20 -41.16 -49.34 -17.83
N SER A 21 -40.79 -49.67 -19.06
CA SER A 21 -39.49 -49.32 -19.63
C SER A 21 -39.34 -47.80 -19.71
N ASP A 22 -40.34 -47.09 -20.25
CA ASP A 22 -40.34 -45.64 -20.37
C ASP A 22 -40.26 -44.95 -19.01
N ALA A 23 -41.03 -45.43 -18.02
CA ALA A 23 -40.94 -44.90 -16.65
C ALA A 23 -39.54 -45.05 -16.05
N CYS A 24 -38.87 -46.18 -16.28
CA CYS A 24 -37.49 -46.39 -15.84
C CYS A 24 -36.53 -45.44 -16.56
N LEU A 25 -36.67 -45.28 -17.88
CA LEU A 25 -35.84 -44.37 -18.68
C LEU A 25 -36.00 -42.92 -18.22
N TYR A 26 -37.23 -42.45 -18.04
CA TYR A 26 -37.48 -41.09 -17.57
C TYR A 26 -36.93 -40.84 -16.17
N SER A 27 -37.02 -41.82 -15.27
CA SER A 27 -36.40 -41.72 -13.94
C SER A 27 -34.88 -41.53 -14.04
N CYS A 28 -34.20 -42.37 -14.83
CA CYS A 28 -32.75 -42.26 -15.02
C CYS A 28 -32.36 -40.91 -15.68
N CYS A 29 -33.10 -40.48 -16.70
CA CYS A 29 -32.84 -39.20 -17.37
C CYS A 29 -33.04 -38.00 -16.42
N LEU A 30 -34.04 -38.06 -15.53
CA LEU A 30 -34.24 -37.03 -14.51
C LEU A 30 -33.07 -36.98 -13.53
N ASP A 31 -32.62 -38.12 -13.03
CA ASP A 31 -31.48 -38.18 -12.10
C ASP A 31 -30.20 -37.61 -12.74
N GLU A 32 -29.96 -37.89 -14.02
CA GLU A 32 -28.84 -37.36 -14.80
C GLU A 32 -28.95 -35.84 -15.00
N LEU A 33 -30.14 -35.35 -15.37
CA LEU A 33 -30.39 -33.90 -15.54
C LEU A 33 -30.21 -33.16 -14.22
N GLU A 34 -30.75 -33.68 -13.12
CA GLU A 34 -30.56 -33.08 -11.80
C GLU A 34 -29.10 -33.05 -11.38
N LYS A 35 -28.35 -34.12 -11.68
CA LYS A 35 -26.91 -34.15 -11.43
C LYS A 35 -26.17 -33.08 -12.24
N SER A 36 -26.50 -32.95 -13.53
CA SER A 36 -25.93 -31.92 -14.41
C SER A 36 -26.23 -30.51 -13.92
N ILE A 37 -27.48 -30.24 -13.48
CA ILE A 37 -27.86 -28.95 -12.89
C ILE A 37 -27.01 -28.65 -11.66
N ARG A 38 -26.88 -29.61 -10.73
CA ARG A 38 -26.03 -29.44 -9.53
C ARG A 38 -24.56 -29.16 -9.88
N GLU A 39 -24.02 -29.84 -10.89
CA GLU A 39 -22.65 -29.62 -11.36
C GLU A 39 -22.49 -28.21 -11.98
N GLN A 40 -23.46 -27.76 -12.77
CA GLN A 40 -23.47 -26.42 -13.36
C GLN A 40 -23.60 -25.33 -12.30
N ASP A 41 -24.46 -25.50 -11.29
CA ASP A 41 -24.60 -24.55 -10.19
C ASP A 41 -23.29 -24.38 -9.42
N ASN A 42 -22.62 -25.50 -9.11
CA ASN A 42 -21.31 -25.49 -8.46
C ASN A 42 -20.25 -24.77 -9.32
N GLU A 43 -20.26 -24.99 -10.63
CA GLU A 43 -19.33 -24.33 -11.55
C GLU A 43 -19.61 -22.83 -11.66
N ILE A 44 -20.88 -22.42 -11.69
CA ILE A 44 -21.28 -21.01 -11.67
C ILE A 44 -20.79 -20.34 -10.39
N GLU A 45 -20.98 -20.95 -9.23
CA GLU A 45 -20.47 -20.42 -7.96
C GLU A 45 -18.95 -20.28 -7.97
N ARG A 46 -18.24 -21.28 -8.50
CA ARG A 46 -16.78 -21.25 -8.63
C ARG A 46 -16.33 -20.10 -9.54
N LEU A 47 -16.96 -19.93 -10.70
CA LEU A 47 -16.65 -18.85 -11.65
C LEU A 47 -16.97 -17.47 -11.07
N GLN A 48 -18.04 -17.33 -10.28
CA GLN A 48 -18.36 -16.09 -9.59
C GLN A 48 -17.29 -15.70 -8.56
N LYS A 49 -16.75 -16.67 -7.81
CA LYS A 49 -15.64 -16.45 -6.87
C LYS A 49 -14.38 -15.97 -7.61
N VAL A 50 -13.98 -16.68 -8.67
CA VAL A 50 -12.82 -16.29 -9.49
C VAL A 50 -13.00 -14.90 -10.10
N LYS A 51 -14.20 -14.57 -10.57
CA LYS A 51 -14.51 -13.22 -11.09
C LYS A 51 -14.31 -12.16 -10.01
N MET A 52 -14.77 -12.42 -8.79
CA MET A 52 -14.66 -11.48 -7.68
C MET A 52 -13.19 -11.25 -7.29
N GLU A 53 -12.40 -12.31 -7.18
CA GLU A 53 -10.95 -12.24 -6.95
C GLU A 53 -10.22 -11.47 -8.05
N ALA A 54 -10.58 -11.70 -9.32
CA ALA A 54 -9.99 -10.98 -10.45
C ALA A 54 -10.32 -9.48 -10.43
N ILE A 55 -11.54 -9.10 -10.00
CA ILE A 55 -11.92 -7.70 -9.83
C ILE A 55 -11.11 -7.07 -8.71
N GLU A 56 -11.01 -7.73 -7.56
CA GLU A 56 -10.22 -7.23 -6.41
C GLU A 56 -8.74 -7.04 -6.80
N LEU A 57 -8.14 -8.01 -7.50
CA LEU A 57 -6.76 -7.90 -7.97
C LEU A 57 -6.59 -6.73 -8.96
N ARG A 58 -7.57 -6.50 -9.84
CA ARG A 58 -7.55 -5.39 -10.79
C ARG A 58 -7.59 -4.05 -10.06
N GLU A 59 -8.49 -3.88 -9.11
CA GLU A 59 -8.63 -2.62 -8.37
C GLU A 59 -7.41 -2.34 -7.50
N THR A 60 -6.90 -3.34 -6.77
CA THR A 60 -5.68 -3.19 -5.97
C THR A 60 -4.45 -2.85 -6.83
N THR A 61 -4.30 -3.47 -8.00
CA THR A 61 -3.24 -3.14 -8.96
C THR A 61 -3.39 -1.71 -9.51
N LYS A 62 -4.62 -1.28 -9.81
CA LYS A 62 -4.88 0.08 -10.28
C LYS A 62 -4.59 1.12 -9.19
N GLU A 63 -5.00 0.87 -7.96
CA GLU A 63 -4.71 1.74 -6.81
C GLU A 63 -3.21 1.87 -6.56
N THR A 64 -2.48 0.76 -6.60
CA THR A 64 -1.02 0.78 -6.45
C THR A 64 -0.32 1.51 -7.59
N LEU A 65 -0.75 1.29 -8.84
CA LEU A 65 -0.22 2.01 -10.00
C LEU A 65 -0.44 3.52 -9.88
N THR A 66 -1.68 3.96 -9.61
CA THR A 66 -1.99 5.39 -9.49
C THR A 66 -1.21 6.08 -8.36
N LYS A 67 -1.00 5.38 -7.24
CA LYS A 67 -0.13 5.86 -6.16
C LYS A 67 1.32 6.02 -6.60
N GLN A 68 1.86 5.04 -7.32
CA GLN A 68 3.24 5.10 -7.84
C GLN A 68 3.41 6.20 -8.88
N GLU A 69 2.44 6.39 -9.78
CA GLU A 69 2.43 7.47 -10.77
C GLU A 69 2.43 8.85 -10.08
N LEU A 70 1.58 9.03 -9.07
CA LEU A 70 1.54 10.27 -8.29
C LEU A 70 2.86 10.55 -7.57
N GLU A 71 3.45 9.52 -6.94
CA GLU A 71 4.73 9.64 -6.26
C GLU A 71 5.88 9.99 -7.23
N ALA A 72 5.91 9.32 -8.39
CA ALA A 72 6.88 9.61 -9.44
C ALA A 72 6.72 11.04 -9.98
N PHE A 73 5.48 11.49 -10.19
CA PHE A 73 5.17 12.85 -10.61
C PHE A 73 5.63 13.88 -9.57
N GLN A 74 5.34 13.67 -8.29
CA GLN A 74 5.76 14.56 -7.20
C GLN A 74 7.29 14.65 -7.13
N LYS A 75 7.99 13.51 -7.15
CA LYS A 75 9.47 13.46 -7.18
C LYS A 75 10.04 14.21 -8.39
N SER A 76 9.41 14.07 -9.55
CA SER A 76 9.83 14.80 -10.75
C SER A 76 9.64 16.30 -10.61
N LYS A 77 8.50 16.73 -10.05
CA LYS A 77 8.20 18.13 -9.79
C LYS A 77 9.15 18.75 -8.78
N GLU A 78 9.50 18.02 -7.71
CA GLU A 78 10.49 18.45 -6.73
C GLU A 78 11.87 18.68 -7.36
N ARG A 79 12.34 17.72 -8.18
CA ARG A 79 13.60 17.88 -8.93
C ARG A 79 13.57 19.10 -9.85
N GLU A 80 12.49 19.29 -10.60
CA GLU A 80 12.35 20.44 -11.50
C GLU A 80 12.34 21.76 -10.73
N SER A 81 11.64 21.83 -9.60
CA SER A 81 11.62 23.01 -8.72
C SER A 81 13.01 23.36 -8.23
N ILE A 82 13.80 22.37 -7.82
CA ILE A 82 15.18 22.57 -7.37
C ILE A 82 16.07 23.07 -8.52
N ILE A 83 15.95 22.46 -9.70
CA ILE A 83 16.71 22.87 -10.90
C ILE A 83 16.36 24.32 -11.26
N GLN A 84 15.08 24.68 -11.23
CA GLN A 84 14.62 26.02 -11.52
C GLN A 84 15.17 27.04 -10.51
N GLU A 85 15.16 26.71 -9.21
CA GLU A 85 15.75 27.56 -8.17
C GLU A 85 17.25 27.81 -8.41
N TYR A 86 18.01 26.78 -8.75
CA TYR A 86 19.43 26.94 -9.09
C TYR A 86 19.64 27.76 -10.37
N ARG A 87 18.82 27.56 -11.41
CA ARG A 87 18.88 28.38 -12.63
C ARG A 87 18.63 29.86 -12.33
N THR A 88 17.62 30.17 -11.51
CA THR A 88 17.34 31.55 -11.09
C THR A 88 18.52 32.14 -10.33
N ARG A 89 19.10 31.41 -9.35
CA ARG A 89 20.28 31.88 -8.60
C ARG A 89 21.49 32.16 -9.49
N VAL A 90 21.72 31.32 -10.51
CA VAL A 90 22.81 31.53 -11.48
C VAL A 90 22.55 32.78 -12.31
N GLU A 91 21.33 32.97 -12.81
CA GLU A 91 20.99 34.17 -13.60
C GLU A 91 21.07 35.45 -12.76
N ASP A 92 20.56 35.44 -11.52
CA ASP A 92 20.68 36.58 -10.60
C ASP A 92 22.15 36.94 -10.36
N ARG A 93 23.01 35.94 -10.17
CA ARG A 93 24.45 36.18 -9.96
C ARG A 93 25.13 36.70 -11.22
N LYS A 94 24.74 36.21 -12.39
CA LYS A 94 25.24 36.70 -13.68
C LYS A 94 24.87 38.17 -13.89
N ILE A 95 23.61 38.55 -13.64
CA ILE A 95 23.14 39.94 -13.75
C ILE A 95 23.91 40.86 -12.78
N GLU A 96 24.14 40.43 -11.54
CA GLU A 96 24.91 41.21 -10.57
C GLU A 96 26.39 41.38 -11.01
N LEU A 97 27.00 40.33 -11.57
CA LEU A 97 28.35 40.41 -12.12
C LEU A 97 28.42 41.37 -13.32
N GLU A 98 27.49 41.28 -14.27
CA GLU A 98 27.41 42.23 -15.40
C GLU A 98 27.24 43.69 -14.92
N ARG A 99 26.44 43.90 -13.86
CA ARG A 99 26.28 45.23 -13.24
C ARG A 99 27.60 45.73 -12.63
N LEU A 100 28.30 44.87 -11.89
CA LEU A 100 29.61 45.20 -11.31
C LEU A 100 30.66 45.47 -12.38
N GLU A 101 30.67 44.70 -13.48
CA GLU A 101 31.54 44.94 -14.62
C GLU A 101 31.31 46.32 -15.25
N ARG A 102 30.05 46.73 -15.44
CA ARG A 102 29.72 48.08 -15.93
C ARG A 102 30.17 49.19 -14.98
N LEU A 103 30.18 48.94 -13.66
CA LEU A 103 30.60 49.91 -12.64
C LEU A 103 32.13 49.99 -12.49
N ILE A 104 32.83 48.85 -12.55
CA ILE A 104 34.29 48.74 -12.35
C ILE A 104 35.04 49.07 -13.64
N PHE A 105 34.47 48.74 -14.80
CA PHE A 105 35.02 49.05 -16.12
C PHE A 105 34.15 50.05 -16.93
N PRO A 106 33.91 51.29 -16.47
CA PRO A 106 33.24 52.32 -17.28
C PRO A 106 34.01 52.67 -18.57
N ALA A 107 35.26 52.21 -18.69
CA ALA A 107 36.11 52.44 -19.85
C ALA A 107 35.81 51.47 -21.02
N ALA A 108 35.21 50.30 -20.78
CA ALA A 108 34.90 49.34 -21.85
C ALA A 108 33.79 49.84 -22.79
N GLN A 109 32.93 50.75 -22.32
CA GLN A 109 31.95 51.46 -23.16
C GLN A 109 32.51 52.77 -23.77
N ARG A 110 33.68 53.24 -23.35
CA ARG A 110 34.31 54.46 -23.89
C ARG A 110 35.22 54.21 -25.10
N GLN A 111 35.29 52.98 -25.62
CA GLN A 111 36.04 52.69 -26.85
C GLN A 111 35.21 52.73 -28.14
N ILE A 112 33.91 53.07 -28.09
CA ILE A 112 33.11 53.32 -29.30
C ILE A 112 32.45 54.70 -29.27
N VAL A 113 33.20 55.76 -28.94
CA VAL A 113 32.93 57.11 -29.49
C VAL A 113 34.28 57.84 -29.59
N ARG A 114 34.97 57.66 -30.72
CA ARG A 114 35.89 58.68 -31.22
C ARG A 114 35.03 59.73 -31.91
N GLY A 115 34.83 60.85 -31.24
CA GLY A 115 34.09 62.00 -31.74
C GLY A 115 34.39 63.17 -30.83
N ASP A 116 34.78 64.27 -31.44
CA ASP A 116 35.56 65.39 -30.94
C ASP A 116 34.92 66.20 -29.79
N ASP A 117 35.76 67.10 -29.27
CA ASP A 117 35.42 68.40 -28.68
C ASP A 117 35.20 68.58 -27.16
N LEU A 118 36.20 69.28 -26.61
CA LEU A 118 36.11 70.43 -25.70
C LEU A 118 35.88 70.20 -24.20
N ASP A 119 36.99 70.38 -23.47
CA ASP A 119 37.16 71.34 -22.37
C ASP A 119 35.93 71.67 -21.50
N THR A 120 35.98 71.35 -20.20
CA THR A 120 35.76 72.30 -19.09
C THR A 120 36.00 71.62 -17.74
N GLY A 121 36.97 72.12 -16.99
CA GLY A 121 36.75 72.53 -15.60
C GLY A 121 36.79 71.48 -14.48
N ARG A 122 37.99 71.33 -13.90
CA ARG A 122 38.23 71.08 -12.46
C ARG A 122 37.16 71.67 -11.53
N LYS A 123 36.69 70.90 -10.55
CA LYS A 123 36.45 71.39 -9.17
C LYS A 123 36.37 70.24 -8.16
N SER A 124 37.48 70.09 -7.43
CA SER A 124 37.57 69.46 -6.11
C SER A 124 36.91 70.35 -5.05
N ARG A 125 36.18 69.76 -4.10
CA ARG A 125 35.86 70.26 -2.73
C ARG A 125 35.17 69.11 -1.97
N THR A 126 35.90 68.36 -1.15
CA THR A 126 36.04 68.49 0.33
C THR A 126 34.74 68.35 1.14
N LEU A 127 34.74 67.28 1.96
CA LEU A 127 34.37 67.20 3.40
C LEU A 127 32.97 67.67 3.85
N GLY A 128 32.28 66.76 4.53
CA GLY A 128 31.07 67.06 5.30
C GLY A 128 30.55 65.86 6.09
N SER A 129 31.40 65.23 6.90
CA SER A 129 30.97 64.38 8.01
C SER A 129 30.57 65.30 9.18
N ALA A 130 29.31 65.25 9.61
CA ALA A 130 28.93 65.52 11.00
C ALA A 130 27.42 65.37 11.23
N ARG A 131 27.13 64.68 12.36
CA ARG A 131 25.95 64.77 13.23
C ARG A 131 24.70 63.99 12.83
N GLY A 132 24.72 62.76 13.32
CA GLY A 132 23.52 62.09 13.81
C GLY A 132 22.79 62.89 14.89
N THR A 133 21.47 62.80 14.81
CA THR A 133 20.47 63.09 15.82
C THR A 133 19.40 62.01 15.57
N GLY A 134 18.89 61.23 16.50
CA GLY A 134 18.94 61.28 17.95
C GLY A 134 17.64 60.64 18.44
N THR A 135 17.57 59.32 18.48
CA THR A 135 16.59 58.54 19.27
C THR A 135 17.27 57.24 19.74
N ALA A 136 18.22 57.37 20.66
CA ALA A 136 18.89 56.23 21.29
C ALA A 136 18.05 55.76 22.50
N PRO A 137 17.75 54.45 22.62
CA PRO A 137 17.30 53.85 23.89
C PRO A 137 18.35 54.09 24.99
N PRO A 138 18.01 54.00 26.29
CA PRO A 138 19.00 54.08 27.36
C PRO A 138 20.08 53.01 27.12
N GLN A 139 21.34 53.43 27.01
CA GLN A 139 22.44 52.52 26.63
C GLN A 139 22.54 51.28 27.53
N SER A 140 22.09 51.40 28.78
CA SER A 140 21.98 50.29 29.74
C SER A 140 21.13 49.11 29.26
N GLU A 141 20.06 49.36 28.48
CA GLU A 141 19.21 48.27 27.96
C GLU A 141 19.82 47.64 26.70
N ILE A 142 20.56 48.42 25.91
CA ILE A 142 21.29 47.90 24.74
C ILE A 142 22.41 46.97 25.19
N ASP A 143 23.19 47.38 26.19
CA ASP A 143 24.28 46.58 26.76
C ASP A 143 23.77 45.26 27.34
N ARG A 144 22.61 45.31 28.02
CA ARG A 144 21.94 44.13 28.57
C ARG A 144 21.48 43.17 27.47
N LEU A 145 20.88 43.69 26.40
CA LEU A 145 20.44 42.86 25.27
C LEU A 145 21.64 42.23 24.54
N GLU A 146 22.75 42.95 24.41
CA GLU A 146 23.98 42.44 23.82
C GLU A 146 24.59 41.30 24.66
N GLU A 147 24.60 41.42 26.00
CA GLU A 147 25.03 40.34 26.89
C GLU A 147 24.15 39.08 26.74
N ILE A 148 22.84 39.26 26.60
CA ILE A 148 21.89 38.15 26.37
C ILE A 148 22.17 37.48 25.01
N PHE A 149 22.42 38.25 23.96
CA PHE A 149 22.74 37.69 22.64
C PHE A 149 24.08 36.97 22.61
N VAL A 150 25.08 37.44 23.36
CA VAL A 150 26.35 36.72 23.54
C VAL A 150 26.11 35.38 24.24
N LYS A 151 25.32 35.36 25.33
CA LYS A 151 24.94 34.11 26.01
C LYS A 151 24.20 33.15 25.08
N LEU A 152 23.25 33.67 24.31
CA LEU A 152 22.43 32.88 23.38
C LEU A 152 23.28 32.31 22.23
N ARG A 153 24.20 33.11 21.69
CA ARG A 153 25.19 32.69 20.69
C ARG A 153 26.09 31.57 21.21
N ASN A 154 26.61 31.73 22.42
CA ASN A 154 27.47 30.74 23.05
C ASN A 154 26.71 29.43 23.34
N ALA A 155 25.46 29.52 23.79
CA ALA A 155 24.61 28.35 24.04
C ALA A 155 24.17 27.61 22.76
N THR A 156 23.98 28.33 21.66
CA THR A 156 23.63 27.75 20.35
C THR A 156 24.84 27.32 19.53
N GLY A 157 26.06 27.67 19.95
CA GLY A 157 27.32 27.29 19.30
C GLY A 157 27.52 27.96 17.93
N VAL A 158 26.92 29.13 17.69
CA VAL A 158 27.05 29.85 16.41
C VAL A 158 28.08 30.97 16.48
N SER A 159 28.73 31.27 15.36
CA SER A 159 29.76 32.32 15.33
C SER A 159 29.17 33.73 15.22
N GLN A 160 27.98 33.88 14.62
CA GLN A 160 27.31 35.17 14.40
C GLN A 160 25.91 35.19 15.02
N THR A 161 25.54 36.32 15.60
CA THR A 161 24.24 36.53 16.26
C THR A 161 23.06 36.36 15.30
N SER A 162 23.23 36.73 14.03
CA SER A 162 22.21 36.54 12.97
C SER A 162 21.84 35.07 12.73
N GLN A 163 22.76 34.13 13.00
CA GLN A 163 22.57 32.70 12.72
C GLN A 163 21.88 31.95 13.88
N VAL A 164 21.70 32.61 15.02
CA VAL A 164 21.08 32.03 16.22
C VAL A 164 19.65 31.57 15.91
N LEU A 165 18.87 32.43 15.23
CA LEU A 165 17.49 32.14 14.87
C LEU A 165 17.41 30.92 13.93
N ASP A 166 18.26 30.88 12.91
CA ASP A 166 18.30 29.78 11.94
C ASP A 166 18.63 28.44 12.61
N ARG A 167 19.53 28.44 13.61
CA ARG A 167 19.80 27.23 14.40
C ARG A 167 18.61 26.78 15.22
N PHE A 168 17.87 27.68 15.86
CA PHE A 168 16.65 27.31 16.59
C PHE A 168 15.57 26.75 15.66
N LEU A 169 15.40 27.35 14.48
CA LEU A 169 14.47 26.85 13.47
C LEU A 169 14.87 25.46 12.97
N ALA A 170 16.16 25.25 12.69
CA ALA A 170 16.69 23.94 12.30
C ALA A 170 16.51 22.89 13.41
N GLN A 171 16.83 23.24 14.67
CA GLN A 171 16.62 22.35 15.82
C GLN A 171 15.15 21.99 16.02
N ARG A 172 14.24 22.96 15.86
CA ARG A 172 12.79 22.72 15.93
C ARG A 172 12.35 21.76 14.82
N ALA A 173 12.77 22.00 13.58
CA ALA A 173 12.45 21.15 12.45
C ALA A 173 12.98 19.71 12.64
N THR A 174 14.22 19.56 13.15
CA THR A 174 14.79 18.25 13.47
C THR A 174 14.01 17.56 14.58
N ARG A 175 13.65 18.27 15.65
CA ARG A 175 12.84 17.71 16.75
C ARG A 175 11.47 17.22 16.24
N GLU A 176 10.79 18.01 15.41
CA GLU A 176 9.50 17.61 14.81
C GLU A 176 9.65 16.41 13.88
N LYS A 177 10.72 16.36 13.08
CA LYS A 177 11.01 15.20 12.22
C LYS A 177 11.25 13.93 13.05
N LEU A 178 12.07 14.02 14.10
CA LEU A 178 12.33 12.89 15.00
C LEU A 178 11.06 12.42 15.70
N LYS A 179 10.22 13.35 16.18
CA LYS A 179 8.93 13.00 16.80
C LYS A 179 8.02 12.26 15.81
N ARG A 180 7.92 12.74 14.57
CA ARG A 180 7.14 12.07 13.52
C ARG A 180 7.67 10.67 13.22
N MET A 181 9.00 10.53 13.09
CA MET A 181 9.65 9.24 12.86
C MET A 181 9.38 8.27 14.01
N GLN A 182 9.51 8.73 15.26
CA GLN A 182 9.21 7.93 16.45
C GLN A 182 7.75 7.45 16.44
N THR A 183 6.79 8.35 16.22
CA THR A 183 5.37 7.97 16.17
C THR A 183 5.05 7.00 15.03
N SER A 184 5.72 7.17 13.88
CA SER A 184 5.55 6.28 12.72
C SER A 184 6.10 4.89 13.01
N THR A 185 7.31 4.81 13.57
CA THR A 185 7.93 3.53 13.94
C THR A 185 7.16 2.82 15.04
N GLU A 186 6.63 3.54 16.02
CA GLU A 186 5.79 2.96 17.08
C GLU A 186 4.47 2.42 16.52
N ALA A 187 3.81 3.15 15.62
CA ALA A 187 2.60 2.67 14.95
C ALA A 187 2.86 1.41 14.10
N GLU A 188 3.94 1.40 13.33
CA GLU A 188 4.35 0.24 12.51
C GLU A 188 4.68 -0.97 13.39
N LYS A 189 5.40 -0.77 14.50
CA LYS A 189 5.70 -1.82 15.47
C LYS A 189 4.41 -2.46 16.00
N VAL A 190 3.43 -1.65 16.42
CA VAL A 190 2.15 -2.15 16.94
C VAL A 190 1.40 -2.95 15.87
N GLN A 191 1.42 -2.51 14.61
CA GLN A 191 0.80 -3.25 13.50
C GLN A 191 1.48 -4.60 13.27
N LEU A 192 2.82 -4.64 13.25
CA LEU A 192 3.59 -5.88 13.09
C LEU A 192 3.37 -6.84 14.26
N GLU A 193 3.31 -6.34 15.49
CA GLU A 193 3.01 -7.16 16.67
C GLU A 193 1.60 -7.78 16.59
N LYS A 194 0.60 -7.00 16.15
CA LYS A 194 -0.75 -7.51 15.92
C LYS A 194 -0.77 -8.58 14.82
N HIS A 195 -0.08 -8.35 13.71
CA HIS A 195 -0.02 -9.31 12.61
C HIS A 195 0.68 -10.61 13.05
N ARG A 196 1.78 -10.51 13.81
CA ARG A 196 2.45 -11.66 14.41
C ARG A 196 1.51 -12.46 15.32
N GLN A 197 0.73 -11.78 16.16
CA GLN A 197 -0.26 -12.44 17.03
C GLN A 197 -1.34 -13.16 16.23
N GLN A 198 -1.85 -12.54 15.16
CA GLN A 198 -2.83 -13.16 14.26
C GLN A 198 -2.28 -14.44 13.60
N LEU A 199 -1.10 -14.37 13.01
CA LEU A 199 -0.45 -15.53 12.38
C LEU A 199 -0.15 -16.63 13.42
N THR A 200 0.25 -16.26 14.63
CA THR A 200 0.48 -17.23 15.71
C THR A 200 -0.82 -17.95 16.08
N ALA A 201 -1.93 -17.21 16.21
CA ALA A 201 -3.24 -17.77 16.49
C ALA A 201 -3.72 -18.67 15.34
N GLU A 202 -3.50 -18.29 14.08
CA GLU A 202 -3.83 -19.10 12.91
C GLU A 202 -3.03 -20.41 12.88
N ILE A 203 -1.73 -20.35 13.15
CA ILE A 203 -0.88 -21.54 13.29
C ILE A 203 -1.38 -22.44 14.42
N GLU A 204 -1.75 -21.88 15.57
CA GLU A 204 -2.32 -22.65 16.67
C GLU A 204 -3.63 -23.32 16.26
N MET A 205 -4.57 -22.60 15.63
CA MET A 205 -5.81 -23.17 15.14
C MET A 205 -5.57 -24.33 14.15
N LEU A 206 -4.63 -24.18 13.23
CA LEU A 206 -4.29 -25.24 12.27
C LEU A 206 -3.69 -26.46 12.95
N LYS A 207 -2.80 -26.28 13.94
CA LYS A 207 -2.28 -27.39 14.77
C LYS A 207 -3.39 -28.12 15.52
N PHE A 208 -4.38 -27.39 16.04
CA PHE A 208 -5.53 -27.98 16.72
C PHE A 208 -6.54 -28.62 15.76
N ALA A 209 -6.62 -28.17 14.51
CA ALA A 209 -7.44 -28.81 13.48
C ALA A 209 -6.82 -30.15 13.03
N GLU A 210 -5.52 -30.16 12.75
CA GLU A 210 -4.79 -31.36 12.34
C GLU A 210 -4.82 -32.47 13.41
N THR A 211 -4.72 -32.10 14.68
CA THR A 211 -4.85 -33.05 15.80
C THR A 211 -6.27 -33.59 15.96
N LYS A 212 -7.31 -32.77 15.77
CA LYS A 212 -8.71 -33.22 15.80
C LYS A 212 -9.04 -34.19 14.65
N ASP A 213 -8.51 -33.92 13.46
CA ASP A 213 -8.70 -34.79 12.29
C ASP A 213 -7.93 -36.11 12.46
N ALA A 214 -6.70 -36.05 12.99
CA ALA A 214 -5.93 -37.24 13.35
C ALA A 214 -6.63 -38.09 14.42
N ASP A 215 -7.18 -37.46 15.47
CA ASP A 215 -7.93 -38.16 16.51
C ASP A 215 -9.22 -38.79 15.96
N GLN A 216 -9.97 -38.09 15.10
CA GLN A 216 -11.14 -38.66 14.43
C GLN A 216 -10.78 -39.85 13.52
N LEU A 217 -9.69 -39.77 12.78
CA LEU A 217 -9.18 -40.88 11.98
C LEU A 217 -8.78 -42.06 12.85
N VAL A 218 -8.13 -41.84 13.99
CA VAL A 218 -7.79 -42.90 14.96
C VAL A 218 -9.05 -43.54 15.55
N TYR A 219 -10.06 -42.74 15.95
CA TYR A 219 -11.34 -43.27 16.43
C TYR A 219 -12.07 -44.12 15.37
N MET A 220 -12.09 -43.66 14.11
CA MET A 220 -12.63 -44.42 12.98
C MET A 220 -11.86 -45.73 12.76
N ILE A 221 -10.53 -45.68 12.79
CA ILE A 221 -9.66 -46.85 12.61
C ILE A 221 -9.86 -47.87 13.74
N ILE A 222 -10.11 -47.44 14.99
CA ILE A 222 -10.38 -48.35 16.12
C ILE A 222 -11.79 -48.98 16.04
N GLN A 223 -12.79 -48.26 15.51
CA GLN A 223 -14.14 -48.81 15.33
C GLN A 223 -14.25 -49.84 14.19
N VAL A 224 -13.44 -49.71 13.12
CA VAL A 224 -13.50 -50.60 11.95
C VAL A 224 -13.21 -52.09 12.27
N PRO A 225 -12.18 -52.46 13.07
CA PRO A 225 -11.95 -53.83 13.51
C PRO A 225 -13.12 -54.39 14.34
N SER A 226 -13.70 -53.57 15.22
CA SER A 226 -14.82 -53.95 16.10
C SER A 226 -16.11 -54.23 15.32
N LEU A 227 -16.32 -53.56 14.18
CA LEU A 227 -17.42 -53.83 13.26
C LEU A 227 -17.16 -55.05 12.36
N LYS A 228 -15.91 -55.28 11.95
CA LYS A 228 -15.52 -56.47 11.16
C LYS A 228 -15.62 -57.76 11.99
N ASN A 229 -15.27 -57.74 13.27
CA ASN A 229 -15.39 -58.92 14.15
C ASN A 229 -16.86 -59.29 14.41
N ARG A 230 -17.75 -58.32 14.65
CA ARG A 230 -19.20 -58.58 14.80
C ARG A 230 -19.84 -59.18 13.53
N LYS A 231 -19.39 -58.77 12.33
CA LYS A 231 -19.85 -59.36 11.06
C LYS A 231 -19.34 -60.79 10.85
N LYS A 232 -18.11 -61.11 11.31
CA LYS A 232 -17.56 -62.47 11.24
C LYS A 232 -18.30 -63.42 12.17
N GLU A 233 -18.59 -62.99 13.41
CA GLU A 233 -19.39 -63.78 14.37
C GLU A 233 -20.82 -64.03 13.87
N GLY A 234 -21.49 -63.00 13.33
CA GLY A 234 -22.83 -63.15 12.73
C GLY A 234 -22.87 -64.07 11.52
N ASN A 235 -21.83 -64.07 10.69
CA ASN A 235 -21.72 -65.00 9.55
C ASN A 235 -21.39 -66.43 9.99
N LEU A 236 -20.59 -66.61 11.05
CA LEU A 236 -20.31 -67.92 11.63
C LEU A 236 -21.59 -68.55 12.20
N PHE A 237 -22.42 -67.76 12.89
CA PHE A 237 -23.73 -68.19 13.39
C PHE A 237 -24.70 -68.57 12.26
N ARG A 238 -24.76 -67.80 11.16
CA ARG A 238 -25.57 -68.16 9.99
C ARG A 238 -25.11 -69.46 9.34
N HIS A 239 -23.79 -69.64 9.19
CA HIS A 239 -23.24 -70.84 8.56
C HIS A 239 -23.42 -72.09 9.43
N PHE A 240 -23.37 -71.93 10.76
CA PHE A 240 -23.66 -73.02 11.70
C PHE A 240 -25.15 -73.43 11.65
N PHE A 241 -26.07 -72.46 11.63
CA PHE A 241 -27.51 -72.74 11.53
C PHE A 241 -27.92 -73.40 10.21
N GLN A 242 -27.23 -73.08 9.11
CA GLN A 242 -27.54 -73.65 7.79
C GLN A 242 -27.00 -75.07 7.60
N LYS A 243 -26.11 -75.54 8.49
CA LYS A 243 -25.51 -76.88 8.45
C LYS A 243 -26.19 -77.88 9.40
N CYS A 244 -27.08 -77.41 10.27
CA CYS A 244 -27.85 -78.22 11.23
C CYS A 244 -29.32 -78.45 10.80
N ARG A 245 -29.65 -78.26 9.53
CA ARG A 245 -30.97 -78.50 8.96
C ARG A 245 -30.85 -79.36 7.71
#